data_AF-A0A7X7UIV7-F1
#
_entry.id   AF-A0A7X7UIV7-F1
#
_cell.length_a   1.000
_cell.length_b   1.000
_cell.length_c   1.000
_cell.angle_alpha   90.00
_cell.angle_beta   90.00
_cell.angle_gamma   90.00
#
_symmetry.space_group_name_H-M   'P 1'
#
loop_
_entity.id
_entity.type
_entity.pdbx_description
1 polymer ?
#
loop_
_entity_poly.entity_id
_entity_poly.type
_entity_poly.pdbx_seq_one_letter_code
_entity_poly.pdbx_strand_id
1 'polypeptide(L)'
;MRRIGRRRKAARKALMHAAKLRHLSDKQWQRQRRRRLIRFVLRRAIHRMFQQKPVTVPQPEIRTKVLKKATTYTVWGRRKRIIRFLLRRFYRNLRYGEKTNHSPGHRFWKNIGAADRLSMVLNSFAASLIAYWFISFAGQLLNYLMAHTFGYDSAIRYYRVIYFISPRDYTPDAVQTLFSIEPFTALILSIISLIIYNSVRRFEGVLKQIFLWGYVWGMILFFGALAVGNILTKGFGHVINYLYLMDTAKLILTMTALGVLLLAGTFSRMLFLSLANCYLTEINHHNAPHFVRFQVVWPFVLSVMSIVLFKTPKIQPYEAFTLLTGFIFILPVWQSPLPNAEIHFEESGAIYLRQKMLMISIIIWMAYRLFTDPQLLGR
;
A
#
# COMPACT_ATOMS: atom_id res chain seq x y z
N MET A 1 -25.08 5.24 64.55
CA MET A 1 -25.38 4.04 63.71
C MET A 1 -26.65 4.11 62.85
N ARG A 2 -27.80 4.65 63.31
CA ARG A 2 -29.07 4.66 62.53
C ARG A 2 -29.03 5.37 61.16
N ARG A 3 -28.24 6.45 61.00
CA ARG A 3 -28.09 7.17 59.71
C ARG A 3 -27.36 6.36 58.64
N ILE A 4 -26.39 5.53 59.03
CA ILE A 4 -25.62 4.66 58.12
C ILE A 4 -26.52 3.56 57.55
N GLY A 5 -27.41 2.99 58.38
CA GLY A 5 -28.41 2.00 57.95
C GLY A 5 -29.40 2.53 56.91
N ARG A 6 -29.84 3.80 57.03
CA ARG A 6 -30.73 4.44 56.05
C ARG A 6 -30.04 4.67 54.70
N ARG A 7 -28.76 5.11 54.70
CA ARG A 7 -27.97 5.27 53.47
C ARG A 7 -27.74 3.94 52.73
N ARG A 8 -27.45 2.85 53.46
CA ARG A 8 -27.31 1.51 52.85
C ARG A 8 -28.63 1.00 52.24
N LYS A 9 -29.77 1.23 52.90
CA LYS A 9 -31.09 0.90 52.33
C LYS A 9 -31.40 1.71 51.06
N ALA A 10 -31.08 3.00 51.03
CA ALA A 10 -31.27 3.84 49.86
C ALA A 10 -30.37 3.41 48.68
N ALA A 11 -29.09 3.14 48.96
CA ALA A 11 -28.14 2.66 47.94
C ALA A 11 -28.57 1.31 47.34
N ARG A 12 -29.08 0.38 48.17
CA ARG A 12 -29.58 -0.92 47.69
C ARG A 12 -30.82 -0.77 46.80
N LYS A 13 -31.73 0.15 47.13
CA LYS A 13 -32.88 0.47 46.27
C LYS A 13 -32.46 1.10 44.94
N ALA A 14 -31.50 2.02 44.96
CA ALA A 14 -30.95 2.63 43.74
C ALA A 14 -30.28 1.60 42.82
N LEU A 15 -29.50 0.68 43.39
CA LEU A 15 -28.87 -0.42 42.64
C LEU A 15 -29.91 -1.35 42.00
N MET A 16 -30.96 -1.73 42.74
CA MET A 16 -32.04 -2.55 42.17
C MET A 16 -32.79 -1.82 41.04
N HIS A 17 -33.02 -0.52 41.20
CA HIS A 17 -33.67 0.28 40.15
C HIS A 17 -32.80 0.38 38.89
N ALA A 18 -31.50 0.62 39.04
CA ALA A 18 -30.55 0.66 37.94
C ALA A 18 -30.45 -0.70 37.21
N ALA A 19 -30.43 -1.81 37.96
CA ALA A 19 -30.44 -3.16 37.39
C ALA A 19 -31.73 -3.43 36.59
N LYS A 20 -32.89 -2.99 37.09
CA LYS A 20 -34.17 -3.13 36.40
C LYS A 20 -34.20 -2.33 35.08
N LEU A 21 -33.65 -1.12 35.07
CA LEU A 21 -33.55 -0.30 33.85
C LEU A 21 -32.63 -0.94 32.80
N ARG A 22 -31.46 -1.46 33.19
CA ARG A 22 -30.56 -2.20 32.28
C ARG A 22 -31.23 -3.42 31.65
N HIS A 23 -31.97 -4.19 32.46
CA HIS A 23 -32.70 -5.34 31.95
C HIS A 23 -33.82 -4.97 30.97
N LEU A 24 -34.48 -3.82 31.17
CA LEU A 24 -35.48 -3.29 30.24
C LEU A 24 -34.84 -2.79 28.93
N SER A 25 -33.70 -2.11 28.99
CA SER A 25 -32.96 -1.68 27.79
C SER A 25 -32.45 -2.87 26.98
N ASP A 26 -31.95 -3.91 27.64
CA ASP A 26 -31.49 -5.13 26.98
C ASP A 26 -32.64 -5.86 26.28
N LYS A 27 -33.81 -5.95 26.93
CA LYS A 27 -35.04 -6.48 26.30
C LYS A 27 -35.47 -5.66 25.08
N GLN A 28 -35.41 -4.33 25.15
CA GLN A 28 -35.71 -3.47 24.01
C GLN A 28 -34.72 -3.65 22.86
N TRP A 29 -33.42 -3.73 23.18
CA TRP A 29 -32.36 -3.96 22.20
C TRP A 29 -32.51 -5.33 21.51
N GLN A 30 -32.81 -6.39 22.26
CA GLN A 30 -33.09 -7.72 21.69
C GLN A 30 -34.31 -7.72 20.77
N ARG A 31 -35.39 -6.99 21.12
CA ARG A 31 -36.56 -6.82 20.26
C ARG A 31 -36.22 -6.10 18.95
N GLN A 32 -35.41 -5.05 19.01
CA GLN A 32 -34.96 -4.34 17.80
C GLN A 32 -34.05 -5.22 16.92
N ARG A 33 -33.14 -5.99 17.51
CA ARG A 33 -32.26 -6.91 16.78
C ARG A 33 -33.06 -8.01 16.06
N ARG A 34 -34.06 -8.61 16.72
CA ARG A 34 -34.97 -9.59 16.08
C ARG A 34 -35.72 -8.99 14.89
N ARG A 35 -36.24 -7.76 15.01
CA ARG A 35 -36.90 -7.07 13.89
C ARG A 35 -35.95 -6.82 12.70
N ARG A 36 -34.69 -6.45 12.95
CA ARG A 36 -33.68 -6.27 11.89
C ARG A 36 -33.34 -7.58 11.18
N LEU A 37 -33.16 -8.67 11.93
CA LEU A 37 -32.93 -10.01 11.37
C LEU A 37 -34.11 -10.49 10.52
N ILE A 38 -35.35 -10.33 11.01
CA ILE A 38 -36.55 -10.70 10.25
C ILE A 38 -36.63 -9.91 8.95
N ARG A 39 -36.43 -8.58 8.97
CA ARG A 39 -36.41 -7.76 7.75
C ARG A 39 -35.32 -8.19 6.75
N PHE A 40 -34.15 -8.58 7.24
CA PHE A 40 -33.05 -9.04 6.40
C PHE A 40 -33.38 -10.38 5.72
N VAL A 41 -33.93 -11.34 6.48
CA VAL A 41 -34.37 -12.64 5.95
C VAL A 41 -35.50 -12.46 4.94
N LEU A 42 -36.50 -11.63 5.25
CA LEU A 42 -37.61 -11.33 4.33
C LEU A 42 -37.13 -10.65 3.04
N ARG A 43 -36.25 -9.65 3.13
CA ARG A 43 -35.65 -9.03 1.92
C ARG A 43 -34.90 -10.05 1.07
N ARG A 44 -34.14 -10.95 1.69
CA ARG A 44 -33.38 -11.98 0.97
C ARG A 44 -34.29 -13.01 0.32
N ALA A 45 -35.39 -13.38 0.97
CA ALA A 45 -36.40 -14.29 0.42
C ALA A 45 -37.19 -13.66 -0.74
N ILE A 46 -37.62 -12.40 -0.60
CA ILE A 46 -38.27 -11.63 -1.66
C ILE A 46 -37.33 -11.49 -2.87
N HIS A 47 -36.06 -11.18 -2.64
CA HIS A 47 -35.10 -11.05 -3.75
C HIS A 47 -34.88 -12.37 -4.50
N ARG A 48 -34.99 -13.53 -3.84
CA ARG A 48 -34.95 -14.85 -4.49
C ARG A 48 -36.25 -15.16 -5.25
N MET A 49 -37.41 -14.73 -4.76
CA MET A 49 -38.70 -14.92 -5.45
C MET A 49 -38.83 -14.07 -6.72
N PHE A 50 -38.20 -12.89 -6.77
CA PHE A 50 -38.22 -12.01 -7.95
C PHE A 50 -37.05 -12.22 -8.93
N GLN A 51 -36.17 -13.19 -8.70
CA GLN A 51 -35.30 -13.69 -9.76
C GLN A 51 -36.12 -14.62 -10.65
N GLN A 52 -36.73 -14.05 -11.68
CA GLN A 52 -37.34 -14.83 -12.76
C GLN A 52 -36.25 -15.74 -13.36
N LYS A 53 -36.47 -17.06 -13.29
CA LYS A 53 -35.70 -18.01 -14.11
C LYS A 53 -35.86 -17.56 -15.57
N PRO A 54 -34.77 -17.47 -16.36
CA PRO A 54 -34.88 -17.07 -17.75
C PRO A 54 -35.79 -18.05 -18.48
N VAL A 55 -36.91 -17.54 -18.97
CA VAL A 55 -37.84 -18.30 -19.80
C VAL A 55 -37.16 -18.50 -21.15
N THR A 56 -36.75 -19.73 -21.45
CA THR A 56 -36.35 -20.15 -22.79
C THR A 56 -37.60 -20.21 -23.67
N VAL A 57 -37.88 -19.11 -24.37
CA VAL A 57 -38.87 -19.07 -25.46
C VAL A 57 -38.16 -19.45 -26.75
N PRO A 58 -38.60 -20.49 -27.48
CA PRO A 58 -38.15 -20.73 -28.85
C PRO A 58 -38.89 -19.76 -29.77
N GLN A 59 -38.16 -18.83 -30.41
CA GLN A 59 -38.73 -17.87 -31.36
C GLN A 59 -37.71 -17.45 -32.44
N PRO A 60 -38.18 -16.97 -33.61
CA PRO A 60 -37.78 -17.48 -34.93
C PRO A 60 -36.55 -16.77 -35.53
N GLU A 61 -35.93 -17.44 -36.51
CA GLU A 61 -34.63 -17.14 -37.14
C GLU A 61 -34.44 -15.74 -37.76
N ILE A 62 -35.50 -14.93 -37.89
CA ILE A 62 -35.46 -13.69 -38.70
C ILE A 62 -34.80 -12.50 -37.96
N ARG A 63 -34.65 -12.55 -36.63
CA ARG A 63 -34.02 -11.46 -35.84
C ARG A 63 -32.50 -11.52 -35.68
N THR A 64 -31.83 -12.52 -36.24
CA THR A 64 -30.39 -12.75 -36.00
C THR A 64 -29.46 -11.79 -36.74
N LYS A 65 -29.90 -11.17 -37.84
CA LYS A 65 -29.02 -10.26 -38.62
C LYS A 65 -28.91 -8.84 -38.04
N VAL A 66 -29.94 -8.34 -37.36
CA VAL A 66 -29.92 -6.99 -36.76
C VAL A 66 -29.25 -6.98 -35.38
N LEU A 67 -29.42 -8.05 -34.58
CA LEU A 67 -28.80 -8.17 -33.24
C LEU A 67 -27.30 -8.56 -33.28
N LYS A 68 -26.82 -9.23 -34.35
CA LYS A 68 -25.38 -9.50 -34.53
C LYS A 68 -24.56 -8.23 -34.83
N LYS A 69 -25.17 -7.17 -35.36
CA LYS A 69 -24.53 -5.84 -35.51
C LYS A 69 -24.52 -5.02 -34.21
N ALA A 70 -25.44 -5.28 -33.27
CA ALA A 70 -25.52 -4.53 -32.01
C ALA A 70 -24.67 -5.13 -30.87
N THR A 71 -24.39 -6.43 -30.91
CA THR A 71 -23.59 -7.14 -29.88
C THR A 71 -22.09 -7.11 -30.17
N THR A 72 -21.67 -6.61 -31.33
CA THR A 72 -20.30 -6.18 -31.65
C THR A 72 -19.99 -4.76 -31.14
N TYR A 73 -20.68 -4.29 -30.10
CA TYR A 73 -20.11 -3.26 -29.25
C TYR A 73 -18.95 -3.87 -28.46
N THR A 74 -17.78 -3.84 -29.10
CA THR A 74 -16.54 -4.43 -28.62
C THR A 74 -16.31 -4.04 -27.16
N VAL A 75 -15.97 -5.03 -26.32
CA VAL A 75 -15.43 -4.83 -24.97
C VAL A 75 -14.34 -3.73 -24.97
N TRP A 76 -13.64 -3.61 -26.10
CA TRP A 76 -12.70 -2.55 -26.44
C TRP A 76 -13.29 -1.12 -26.41
N GLY A 77 -14.49 -0.89 -26.96
CA GLY A 77 -15.20 0.39 -26.89
C GLY A 77 -15.60 0.80 -25.47
N ARG A 78 -15.89 -0.17 -24.59
CA ARG A 78 -16.15 0.08 -23.16
C ARG A 78 -14.86 0.43 -22.42
N ARG A 79 -13.77 -0.31 -22.67
CA ARG A 79 -12.42 -0.02 -22.14
C ARG A 79 -11.90 1.34 -22.61
N LYS A 80 -12.05 1.69 -23.88
CA LYS A 80 -11.63 3.00 -24.45
C LYS A 80 -12.45 4.17 -23.90
N ARG A 81 -13.71 3.95 -23.51
CA ARG A 81 -14.52 4.96 -22.81
C ARG A 81 -14.02 5.19 -21.38
N ILE A 82 -13.68 4.12 -20.66
CA ILE A 82 -13.10 4.21 -19.31
C ILE A 82 -11.72 4.88 -19.37
N ILE A 83 -10.86 4.50 -20.30
CA ILE A 83 -9.54 5.11 -20.49
C ILE A 83 -9.67 6.59 -20.87
N ARG A 84 -10.55 6.95 -21.82
CA ARG A 84 -10.83 8.36 -22.15
C ARG A 84 -11.43 9.13 -20.97
N PHE A 85 -12.28 8.51 -20.16
CA PHE A 85 -12.83 9.13 -18.96
C PHE A 85 -11.74 9.39 -17.92
N LEU A 86 -10.85 8.43 -17.68
CA LEU A 86 -9.69 8.59 -16.79
C LEU A 86 -8.71 9.65 -17.33
N LEU A 87 -8.40 9.64 -18.63
CA LEU A 87 -7.56 10.64 -19.28
C LEU A 87 -8.19 12.03 -19.28
N ARG A 88 -9.50 12.16 -19.54
CA ARG A 88 -10.20 13.46 -19.45
C ARG A 88 -10.25 13.96 -18.01
N ARG A 89 -10.47 13.07 -17.04
CA ARG A 89 -10.41 13.43 -15.61
C ARG A 89 -9.01 13.87 -15.21
N PHE A 90 -7.98 13.21 -15.72
CA PHE A 90 -6.57 13.60 -15.56
C PHE A 90 -6.26 14.96 -16.20
N TYR A 91 -6.66 15.18 -17.46
CA TYR A 91 -6.49 16.46 -18.16
C TYR A 91 -7.26 17.60 -17.51
N ARG A 92 -8.47 17.34 -16.99
CA ARG A 92 -9.28 18.36 -16.30
C ARG A 92 -8.66 18.73 -14.94
N ASN A 93 -8.08 17.76 -14.23
CA ASN A 93 -7.27 18.00 -13.04
C ASN A 93 -5.97 18.78 -13.33
N LEU A 94 -5.42 18.67 -14.54
CA LEU A 94 -4.23 19.43 -14.97
C LEU A 94 -4.55 20.88 -15.37
N ARG A 95 -5.75 21.16 -15.91
CA ARG A 95 -6.09 22.45 -16.54
C ARG A 95 -6.81 23.47 -15.65
N TYR A 96 -7.42 23.05 -14.55
CA TYR A 96 -8.17 23.98 -13.68
C TYR A 96 -7.33 24.37 -12.46
N GLY A 97 -6.60 25.47 -12.58
CA GLY A 97 -5.94 26.18 -11.49
C GLY A 97 -6.67 27.47 -11.14
N GLU A 98 -7.98 27.41 -10.92
CA GLU A 98 -8.73 28.58 -10.46
C GLU A 98 -8.61 28.71 -8.94
N LYS A 99 -7.98 29.80 -8.52
CA LYS A 99 -7.74 30.17 -7.12
C LYS A 99 -9.08 30.49 -6.46
N THR A 100 -9.63 29.60 -5.65
CA THR A 100 -10.75 29.93 -4.77
C THR A 100 -10.22 30.63 -3.51
N ASN A 101 -10.62 31.88 -3.32
CA ASN A 101 -10.19 32.80 -2.27
C ASN A 101 -10.84 32.53 -0.90
N HIS A 102 -10.77 31.31 -0.36
CA HIS A 102 -11.16 31.03 1.02
C HIS A 102 -9.98 30.45 1.80
N SER A 103 -9.41 31.29 2.69
CA SER A 103 -8.20 30.99 3.46
C SER A 103 -8.49 30.85 4.97
N PRO A 104 -8.55 29.60 5.46
CA PRO A 104 -8.07 29.26 6.80
C PRO A 104 -6.78 28.41 6.78
N GLY A 105 -6.47 27.71 5.68
CA GLY A 105 -5.41 26.69 5.61
C GLY A 105 -3.98 27.19 5.92
N HIS A 106 -3.65 28.43 5.52
CA HIS A 106 -2.31 28.99 5.75
C HIS A 106 -2.01 29.22 7.26
N ARG A 107 -3.02 29.48 8.10
CA ARG A 107 -2.82 29.62 9.55
C ARG A 107 -2.60 28.26 10.22
N PHE A 108 -3.20 27.19 9.72
CA PHE A 108 -3.11 25.87 10.33
C PHE A 108 -1.67 25.34 10.35
N TRP A 109 -0.94 25.33 9.23
CA TRP A 109 0.47 24.84 9.22
C TRP A 109 1.44 25.73 9.97
N LYS A 110 1.14 27.02 10.12
CA LYS A 110 1.92 27.93 10.97
C LYS A 110 1.72 27.60 12.46
N ASN A 111 0.59 27.00 12.80
CA ASN A 111 0.23 26.58 14.16
C ASN A 111 0.63 25.12 14.47
N ILE A 112 0.88 24.27 13.47
CA ILE A 112 1.42 22.92 13.71
C ILE A 112 2.86 23.06 14.22
N GLY A 113 3.10 22.59 15.44
CA GLY A 113 4.41 22.64 16.07
C GLY A 113 5.48 21.89 15.27
N ALA A 114 6.76 22.19 15.53
CA ALA A 114 7.86 21.40 14.98
C ALA A 114 7.77 19.91 15.42
N ALA A 115 7.32 19.65 16.64
CA ALA A 115 7.14 18.30 17.20
C ALA A 115 6.08 17.47 16.46
N ASP A 116 4.97 18.09 16.05
CA ASP A 116 3.88 17.43 15.32
C ASP A 116 4.33 17.04 13.90
N ARG A 117 5.04 17.95 13.22
CA ARG A 117 5.65 17.68 11.90
C ARG A 117 6.65 16.54 11.99
N LEU A 118 7.50 16.54 13.02
CA LEU A 118 8.45 15.46 13.27
C LEU A 118 7.73 14.13 13.53
N SER A 119 6.62 14.16 14.27
CA SER A 119 5.82 12.97 14.56
C SER A 119 5.24 12.35 13.28
N MET A 120 4.75 13.17 12.34
CA MET A 120 4.30 12.68 11.02
C MET A 120 5.45 12.01 10.24
N VAL A 121 6.61 12.67 10.21
CA VAL A 121 7.81 12.15 9.53
C VAL A 121 8.22 10.80 10.13
N LEU A 122 8.38 10.73 11.45
CA LEU A 122 8.82 9.53 12.16
C LEU A 122 7.83 8.37 12.02
N ASN A 123 6.52 8.65 12.08
CA ASN A 123 5.50 7.62 11.86
C ASN A 123 5.61 7.05 10.44
N SER A 124 5.75 7.91 9.44
CA SER A 124 5.85 7.45 8.04
C SER A 124 7.16 6.78 7.71
N PHE A 125 8.24 7.25 8.32
CA PHE A 125 9.55 6.61 8.25
C PHE A 125 9.50 5.19 8.83
N ALA A 126 8.94 5.01 10.03
CA ALA A 126 8.80 3.69 10.65
C ALA A 126 7.93 2.75 9.81
N ALA A 127 6.79 3.24 9.28
CA ALA A 127 5.93 2.45 8.39
C ALA A 127 6.65 2.03 7.10
N SER A 128 7.42 2.95 6.51
CA SER A 128 8.25 2.72 5.33
C SER A 128 9.31 1.65 5.59
N LEU A 129 10.04 1.73 6.70
CA LEU A 129 11.04 0.73 7.08
C LEU A 129 10.42 -0.66 7.29
N ILE A 130 9.30 -0.74 8.02
CA ILE A 130 8.60 -2.02 8.24
C ILE A 130 8.21 -2.64 6.89
N ALA A 131 7.65 -1.84 5.99
CA ALA A 131 7.24 -2.30 4.67
C ALA A 131 8.43 -2.80 3.82
N TYR A 132 9.54 -2.05 3.80
CA TYR A 132 10.76 -2.45 3.10
C TYR A 132 11.30 -3.77 3.63
N TRP A 133 11.53 -3.86 4.94
CA TRP A 133 12.11 -5.06 5.56
C TRP A 133 11.21 -6.28 5.41
N PHE A 134 9.90 -6.10 5.48
CA PHE A 134 8.96 -7.18 5.22
C PHE A 134 9.09 -7.73 3.80
N ILE A 135 9.15 -6.86 2.79
CA ILE A 135 9.31 -7.27 1.38
C ILE A 135 10.68 -7.92 1.15
N SER A 136 11.76 -7.30 1.65
CA SER A 136 13.11 -7.85 1.50
C SER A 136 13.28 -9.19 2.19
N PHE A 137 12.75 -9.36 3.40
CA PHE A 137 12.80 -10.64 4.11
C PHE A 137 12.01 -11.73 3.37
N ALA A 138 10.79 -11.42 2.92
CA ALA A 138 10.00 -12.37 2.14
C ALA A 138 10.69 -12.77 0.83
N GLY A 139 11.27 -11.79 0.12
CA GLY A 139 12.03 -12.03 -1.11
C GLY A 139 13.25 -12.92 -0.89
N GLN A 140 14.07 -12.63 0.12
CA GLN A 140 15.25 -13.43 0.44
C GLN A 140 14.91 -14.84 0.95
N LEU A 141 13.84 -14.98 1.74
CA LEU A 141 13.37 -16.28 2.20
C LEU A 141 12.96 -17.17 1.02
N LEU A 142 12.18 -16.63 0.08
CA LEU A 142 11.82 -17.35 -1.14
C LEU A 142 13.06 -17.67 -1.99
N ASN A 143 14.01 -16.75 -2.07
CA ASN A 143 15.25 -16.97 -2.80
C ASN A 143 16.08 -18.12 -2.22
N TYR A 144 16.18 -18.19 -0.89
CA TYR A 144 16.82 -19.28 -0.16
C TYR A 144 16.12 -20.62 -0.41
N LEU A 145 14.79 -20.65 -0.35
CA LEU A 145 14.01 -21.85 -0.65
C LEU A 145 14.21 -22.33 -2.09
N MET A 146 14.21 -21.41 -3.06
CA MET A 146 14.47 -21.75 -4.46
C MET A 146 15.88 -22.30 -4.67
N ALA A 147 16.90 -21.72 -4.04
CA ALA A 147 18.26 -22.25 -4.11
C ALA A 147 18.34 -23.69 -3.60
N HIS A 148 17.67 -23.97 -2.48
CA HIS A 148 17.60 -25.33 -1.95
C HIS A 148 16.93 -26.32 -2.94
N THR A 149 15.88 -25.91 -3.65
CA THR A 149 15.25 -26.77 -4.67
C THR A 149 16.15 -27.10 -5.86
N PHE A 150 17.13 -26.24 -6.17
CA PHE A 150 18.15 -26.52 -7.18
C PHE A 150 19.36 -27.30 -6.62
N GLY A 151 19.36 -27.66 -5.33
CA GLY A 151 20.47 -28.33 -4.66
C GLY A 151 21.67 -27.42 -4.41
N TYR A 152 21.44 -26.10 -4.37
CA TYR A 152 22.51 -25.11 -4.22
C TYR A 152 22.71 -24.73 -2.76
N ASP A 153 23.95 -24.86 -2.28
CA ASP A 153 24.32 -24.38 -0.95
C ASP A 153 24.22 -22.85 -0.92
N SER A 154 23.45 -22.33 0.03
CA SER A 154 23.20 -20.90 0.15
C SER A 154 23.09 -20.44 1.60
N ALA A 155 23.36 -19.15 1.83
CA ALA A 155 23.22 -18.52 3.14
C ALA A 155 22.55 -17.15 3.00
N ILE A 156 21.59 -16.88 3.89
CA ILE A 156 20.95 -15.58 4.01
C ILE A 156 21.89 -14.65 4.78
N ARG A 157 22.25 -13.50 4.18
CA ARG A 157 22.97 -12.41 4.85
C ARG A 157 22.13 -11.13 4.85
N TYR A 158 22.44 -10.21 5.76
CA TYR A 158 21.72 -8.93 5.90
C TYR A 158 21.69 -8.09 4.62
N TYR A 159 22.65 -8.31 3.72
CA TYR A 159 22.76 -7.59 2.45
C TYR A 159 22.13 -8.37 1.29
N ARG A 160 22.28 -9.70 1.22
CA ARG A 160 21.73 -10.56 0.16
C ARG A 160 21.77 -12.05 0.53
N VAL A 161 21.12 -12.89 -0.27
CA VAL A 161 21.38 -14.33 -0.29
C VAL A 161 22.67 -14.61 -1.07
N ILE A 162 23.60 -15.34 -0.46
CA ILE A 162 24.85 -15.79 -1.09
C ILE A 162 24.66 -17.23 -1.52
N TYR A 163 25.04 -17.54 -2.76
CA TYR A 163 25.08 -18.89 -3.30
C TYR A 163 26.55 -19.34 -3.36
N PHE A 164 26.87 -20.51 -2.82
CA PHE A 164 28.21 -21.09 -2.80
C PHE A 164 28.44 -21.97 -4.03
N ILE A 165 28.34 -21.36 -5.21
CA ILE A 165 28.43 -22.05 -6.50
C ILE A 165 29.42 -21.38 -7.43
N SER A 166 30.12 -22.21 -8.20
CA SER A 166 30.99 -21.72 -9.27
C SER A 166 30.16 -21.15 -10.42
N PRO A 167 30.58 -20.05 -11.07
CA PRO A 167 29.87 -19.47 -12.21
C PRO A 167 29.56 -20.44 -13.36
N ARG A 168 30.33 -21.54 -13.48
CA ARG A 168 30.17 -22.56 -14.54
C ARG A 168 29.05 -23.55 -14.26
N ASP A 169 28.65 -23.71 -13.00
CA ASP A 169 27.68 -24.73 -12.59
C ASP A 169 26.23 -24.19 -12.60
N TYR A 170 26.06 -22.90 -12.92
CA TYR A 170 24.74 -22.30 -13.04
C TYR A 170 24.00 -22.83 -14.28
N THR A 171 22.92 -23.58 -14.03
CA THR A 171 21.96 -23.89 -15.09
C THR A 171 21.18 -22.64 -15.51
N PRO A 172 20.82 -22.49 -16.80
CA PRO A 172 20.03 -21.35 -17.28
C PRO A 172 18.73 -21.14 -16.50
N ASP A 173 18.03 -22.22 -16.18
CA ASP A 173 16.76 -22.18 -15.44
C ASP A 173 16.94 -21.67 -14.01
N ALA A 174 18.02 -22.07 -13.34
CA ALA A 174 18.33 -21.60 -11.99
C ALA A 174 18.69 -20.12 -11.98
N VAL A 175 19.44 -19.63 -12.97
CA VAL A 175 19.72 -18.19 -13.12
C VAL A 175 18.42 -17.42 -13.28
N GLN A 176 17.54 -17.86 -14.20
CA GLN A 176 16.27 -17.17 -14.42
C GLN A 176 15.41 -17.15 -13.16
N THR A 177 15.37 -18.23 -12.39
CA THR A 177 14.53 -18.33 -11.20
C THR A 177 15.10 -17.54 -10.02
N LEU A 178 16.38 -17.74 -9.68
CA LEU A 178 17.00 -17.11 -8.50
C LEU A 178 17.09 -15.58 -8.64
N PHE A 179 17.39 -15.08 -9.83
CA PHE A 179 17.50 -13.63 -10.03
C PHE A 179 16.15 -12.93 -10.29
N SER A 180 15.07 -13.69 -10.52
CA SER A 180 13.74 -13.14 -10.74
C SER A 180 12.82 -13.18 -9.52
N ILE A 181 13.00 -14.16 -8.63
CA ILE A 181 12.06 -14.41 -7.53
C ILE A 181 11.92 -13.23 -6.58
N GLU A 182 13.02 -12.54 -6.24
CA GLU A 182 12.97 -11.40 -5.32
C GLU A 182 12.24 -10.19 -5.93
N PRO A 183 12.56 -9.72 -7.16
CA PRO A 183 11.76 -8.70 -7.84
C PRO A 183 10.27 -9.10 -7.98
N PHE A 184 9.97 -10.32 -8.42
CA PHE A 184 8.58 -10.76 -8.57
C PHE A 184 7.83 -10.83 -7.24
N THR A 185 8.49 -11.26 -6.17
CA THR A 185 7.93 -11.23 -4.81
C THR A 185 7.58 -9.79 -4.41
N ALA A 186 8.48 -8.84 -4.69
CA ALA A 186 8.24 -7.43 -4.42
C ALA A 186 7.03 -6.89 -5.20
N LEU A 187 6.88 -7.28 -6.47
CA LEU A 187 5.71 -6.90 -7.28
C LEU A 187 4.41 -7.50 -6.73
N ILE A 188 4.40 -8.79 -6.40
CA ILE A 188 3.22 -9.49 -5.85
C ILE A 188 2.81 -8.85 -4.52
N LEU A 189 3.75 -8.64 -3.60
CA LEU A 189 3.50 -8.01 -2.31
C LEU A 189 3.05 -6.55 -2.47
N SER A 190 3.56 -5.83 -3.47
CA SER A 190 3.10 -4.48 -3.80
C SER A 190 1.62 -4.46 -4.21
N ILE A 191 1.21 -5.36 -5.09
CA ILE A 191 -0.17 -5.48 -5.56
C ILE A 191 -1.09 -5.88 -4.41
N ILE A 192 -0.70 -6.86 -3.60
CA ILE A 192 -1.46 -7.28 -2.41
C ILE A 192 -1.61 -6.11 -1.43
N SER A 193 -0.53 -5.38 -1.16
CA SER A 193 -0.54 -4.22 -0.28
C SER A 193 -1.47 -3.12 -0.79
N LEU A 194 -1.50 -2.87 -2.11
CA LEU A 194 -2.42 -1.91 -2.72
C LEU A 194 -3.89 -2.37 -2.61
N ILE A 195 -4.18 -3.66 -2.80
CA ILE A 195 -5.53 -4.22 -2.64
C ILE A 195 -6.02 -4.03 -1.20
N ILE A 196 -5.17 -4.38 -0.21
CA ILE A 196 -5.49 -4.23 1.21
C ILE A 196 -5.67 -2.75 1.56
N TYR A 197 -4.77 -1.88 1.09
CA TYR A 197 -4.88 -0.42 1.26
C TYR A 197 -6.23 0.11 0.79
N ASN A 198 -6.66 -0.27 -0.40
CA ASN A 198 -7.94 0.17 -0.97
C ASN A 198 -9.15 -0.36 -0.19
N SER A 199 -9.02 -1.56 0.41
CA SER A 199 -10.06 -2.18 1.23
C SER A 199 -10.20 -1.50 2.60
N VAL A 200 -9.09 -1.03 3.16
CA VAL A 200 -9.02 -0.38 4.49
C VAL A 200 -9.06 1.15 4.39
N ARG A 201 -9.32 1.71 3.19
CA ARG A 201 -9.18 3.16 2.91
C ARG A 201 -9.96 4.07 3.85
N ARG A 202 -11.09 3.60 4.37
CA ARG A 202 -11.99 4.34 5.26
C ARG A 202 -11.57 4.34 6.72
N PHE A 203 -10.71 3.41 7.15
CA PHE A 203 -10.30 3.33 8.54
C PHE A 203 -9.08 4.23 8.79
N GLU A 204 -9.12 4.92 9.92
CA GLU A 204 -7.93 5.51 10.54
C GLU A 204 -7.01 4.39 10.99
N GLY A 205 -5.74 4.38 10.54
CA GLY A 205 -4.86 3.32 10.99
C GLY A 205 -3.43 3.37 10.49
N VAL A 206 -2.54 2.91 11.36
CA VAL A 206 -1.12 2.66 11.08
C VAL A 206 -0.94 1.67 9.94
N LEU A 207 -1.77 0.62 9.91
CA LEU A 207 -1.71 -0.43 8.91
C LEU A 207 -1.88 0.12 7.49
N LYS A 208 -2.76 1.10 7.31
CA LYS A 208 -2.98 1.76 6.01
C LYS A 208 -1.70 2.42 5.50
N GLN A 209 -0.92 3.02 6.39
CA GLN A 209 0.36 3.63 6.04
C GLN A 209 1.41 2.59 5.66
N ILE A 210 1.49 1.48 6.40
CA ILE A 210 2.40 0.36 6.10
C ILE A 210 2.05 -0.25 4.73
N PHE A 211 0.77 -0.52 4.45
CA PHE A 211 0.36 -1.08 3.17
C PHE A 211 0.61 -0.13 1.99
N LEU A 212 0.42 1.19 2.17
CA LEU A 212 0.75 2.12 1.10
C LEU A 212 2.26 2.15 0.83
N TRP A 213 3.10 2.14 1.87
CA TRP A 213 4.54 2.01 1.71
C TRP A 213 4.97 0.66 1.13
N GLY A 214 4.26 -0.42 1.45
CA GLY A 214 4.50 -1.74 0.86
C GLY A 214 4.25 -1.74 -0.65
N TYR A 215 3.18 -1.07 -1.09
CA TYR A 215 2.95 -0.82 -2.50
C TYR A 215 4.13 -0.05 -3.14
N VAL A 216 4.54 1.07 -2.53
CA VAL A 216 5.62 1.93 -3.04
C VAL A 216 6.94 1.17 -3.14
N TRP A 217 7.39 0.55 -2.05
CA TRP A 217 8.64 -0.20 -2.02
C TRP A 217 8.64 -1.36 -2.99
N GLY A 218 7.56 -2.13 -3.10
CA GLY A 218 7.54 -3.24 -4.03
C GLY A 218 7.52 -2.80 -5.51
N MET A 219 6.91 -1.65 -5.83
CA MET A 219 7.03 -1.05 -7.18
C MET A 219 8.49 -0.64 -7.47
N ILE A 220 9.13 0.05 -6.53
CA ILE A 220 10.53 0.50 -6.65
C ILE A 220 11.46 -0.71 -6.78
N LEU A 221 11.31 -1.71 -5.93
CA LEU A 221 12.16 -2.90 -5.93
C LEU A 221 11.98 -3.74 -7.19
N PHE A 222 10.77 -3.86 -7.76
CA PHE A 222 10.58 -4.60 -9.02
C PHE A 222 11.06 -3.80 -10.24
N PHE A 223 10.47 -2.62 -10.50
CA PHE A 223 10.77 -1.87 -11.71
C PHE A 223 12.16 -1.22 -11.67
N GLY A 224 12.64 -0.87 -10.47
CA GLY A 224 14.01 -0.42 -10.27
C GLY A 224 15.02 -1.54 -10.48
N ALA A 225 14.75 -2.76 -9.98
CA ALA A 225 15.60 -3.93 -10.25
C ALA A 225 15.65 -4.26 -11.74
N LEU A 226 14.52 -4.15 -12.44
CA LEU A 226 14.41 -4.40 -13.86
C LEU A 226 15.19 -3.36 -14.68
N ALA A 227 15.00 -2.07 -14.39
CA ALA A 227 15.68 -0.99 -15.11
C ALA A 227 17.20 -1.00 -14.85
N VAL A 228 17.60 -1.01 -13.58
CA VAL A 228 19.02 -0.96 -13.19
C VAL A 228 19.71 -2.27 -13.51
N GLY A 229 19.05 -3.40 -13.32
CA GLY A 229 19.61 -4.72 -13.61
C GLY A 229 19.98 -4.85 -15.07
N ASN A 230 19.13 -4.35 -15.97
CA ASN A 230 19.42 -4.34 -17.38
C ASN A 230 20.60 -3.42 -17.76
N ILE A 231 20.68 -2.23 -17.16
CA ILE A 231 21.79 -1.28 -17.39
C ILE A 231 23.12 -1.85 -16.88
N LEU A 232 23.13 -2.42 -15.68
CA LEU A 232 24.35 -2.89 -15.01
C LEU A 232 24.67 -4.36 -15.24
N THR A 233 23.85 -5.06 -16.02
CA THR A 233 23.93 -6.51 -16.29
C THR A 233 24.08 -7.36 -15.02
N LYS A 234 23.45 -6.93 -13.92
CA LYS A 234 23.50 -7.56 -12.59
C LYS A 234 22.11 -7.85 -12.03
N GLY A 235 22.02 -8.79 -11.11
CA GLY A 235 20.75 -9.17 -10.47
C GLY A 235 19.73 -9.61 -11.51
N PHE A 236 18.56 -8.96 -11.56
CA PHE A 236 17.54 -9.21 -12.58
C PHE A 236 18.05 -9.04 -14.03
N GLY A 237 19.14 -8.29 -14.25
CA GLY A 237 19.81 -8.19 -15.54
C GLY A 237 20.35 -9.52 -16.09
N HIS A 238 20.73 -10.46 -15.21
CA HIS A 238 21.13 -11.79 -15.64
C HIS A 238 19.97 -12.50 -16.33
N VAL A 239 18.75 -12.40 -15.80
CA VAL A 239 17.54 -12.97 -16.42
C VAL A 239 17.35 -12.40 -17.83
N ILE A 240 17.46 -11.09 -17.99
CA ILE A 240 17.28 -10.42 -19.28
C ILE A 240 18.34 -10.86 -20.30
N ASN A 241 19.59 -11.00 -19.87
CA ASN A 241 20.67 -11.48 -20.74
C ASN A 241 20.47 -12.93 -21.17
N TYR A 242 19.96 -13.78 -20.28
CA TYR A 242 19.63 -15.18 -20.59
C TYR A 242 18.39 -15.34 -21.49
N LEU A 243 17.57 -14.30 -21.65
CA LEU A 243 16.51 -14.24 -22.64
C LEU A 243 17.03 -13.86 -24.05
N TYR A 244 18.33 -13.63 -24.21
CA TYR A 244 18.98 -13.25 -25.48
C TYR A 244 18.30 -12.08 -26.20
N LEU A 245 17.78 -11.12 -25.42
CA LEU A 245 17.15 -9.92 -25.99
C LEU A 245 18.19 -9.06 -26.71
N MET A 246 17.83 -8.57 -27.89
CA MET A 246 18.62 -7.56 -28.62
C MET A 246 18.75 -6.28 -27.78
N ASP A 247 19.82 -5.51 -27.97
CA ASP A 247 20.07 -4.30 -27.17
C ASP A 247 18.97 -3.25 -27.30
N THR A 248 18.32 -3.15 -28.47
CA THR A 248 17.13 -2.31 -28.66
C THR A 248 15.98 -2.74 -27.74
N ALA A 249 15.74 -4.04 -27.59
CA ALA A 249 14.69 -4.56 -26.72
C ALA A 249 15.02 -4.32 -25.25
N LYS A 250 16.31 -4.44 -24.86
CA LYS A 250 16.79 -4.07 -23.52
C LYS A 250 16.50 -2.58 -23.25
N LEU A 251 16.87 -1.68 -24.16
CA LEU A 251 16.61 -0.25 -24.00
C LEU A 251 15.11 0.04 -23.79
N ILE A 252 14.25 -0.53 -24.64
CA ILE A 252 12.79 -0.36 -24.55
C ILE A 252 12.27 -0.85 -23.20
N LEU A 253 12.76 -2.00 -22.73
CA LEU A 253 12.36 -2.58 -21.45
C LEU A 253 12.74 -1.66 -20.26
N THR A 254 13.96 -1.13 -20.25
CA THR A 254 14.42 -0.17 -19.23
C THR A 254 13.59 1.11 -19.24
N MET A 255 13.38 1.70 -20.42
CA MET A 255 12.56 2.92 -20.57
C MET A 255 11.12 2.68 -20.12
N THR A 256 10.56 1.53 -20.44
CA THR A 256 9.21 1.14 -20.02
C THR A 256 9.14 1.00 -18.50
N ALA A 257 10.12 0.36 -17.85
CA ALA A 257 10.14 0.21 -16.40
C ALA A 257 10.25 1.55 -15.66
N LEU A 258 11.13 2.44 -16.11
CA LEU A 258 11.23 3.80 -15.56
C LEU A 258 9.96 4.61 -15.82
N GLY A 259 9.35 4.48 -17.00
CA GLY A 259 8.08 5.10 -17.35
C GLY A 259 6.93 4.60 -16.46
N VAL A 260 6.89 3.30 -16.15
CA VAL A 260 5.89 2.74 -15.21
C VAL A 260 6.12 3.25 -13.79
N LEU A 261 7.36 3.40 -13.31
CA LEU A 261 7.65 4.02 -12.01
C LEU A 261 7.16 5.47 -11.94
N LEU A 262 7.44 6.25 -12.99
CA LEU A 262 6.99 7.63 -13.08
C LEU A 262 5.45 7.71 -13.04
N LEU A 263 4.78 6.91 -13.87
CA LEU A 263 3.31 6.84 -13.90
C LEU A 263 2.73 6.38 -12.56
N ALA A 264 3.30 5.34 -11.95
CA ALA A 264 2.88 4.86 -10.65
C ALA A 264 2.97 5.96 -9.59
N GLY A 265 4.06 6.73 -9.58
CA GLY A 265 4.21 7.90 -8.72
C GLY A 265 3.12 8.96 -8.95
N THR A 266 2.78 9.28 -10.20
CA THR A 266 1.68 10.24 -10.49
C THR A 266 0.34 9.79 -9.91
N PHE A 267 -0.03 8.51 -10.04
CA PHE A 267 -1.28 7.98 -9.49
C PHE A 267 -1.23 7.87 -7.96
N SER A 268 -0.05 7.64 -7.40
CA SER A 268 0.14 7.46 -5.96
C SER A 268 -0.12 8.71 -5.15
N ARG A 269 0.01 9.91 -5.73
CA ARG A 269 -0.26 11.17 -5.01
C ARG A 269 -1.65 11.18 -4.38
N MET A 270 -2.67 10.74 -5.11
CA MET A 270 -4.04 10.70 -4.59
C MET A 270 -4.21 9.66 -3.48
N LEU A 271 -3.45 8.56 -3.54
CA LEU A 271 -3.41 7.57 -2.47
C LEU A 271 -2.77 8.18 -1.23
N PHE A 272 -1.64 8.88 -1.36
CA PHE A 272 -0.98 9.56 -0.24
C PHE A 272 -1.84 10.65 0.38
N LEU A 273 -2.50 11.51 -0.41
CA LEU A 273 -3.42 12.52 0.14
C LEU A 273 -4.56 11.88 0.93
N SER A 274 -5.00 10.67 0.55
CA SER A 274 -6.00 9.92 1.32
C SER A 274 -5.48 9.38 2.66
N LEU A 275 -4.17 9.40 2.94
CA LEU A 275 -3.62 9.12 4.27
C LEU A 275 -3.77 10.29 5.24
N ALA A 276 -4.09 11.48 4.76
CA ALA A 276 -4.18 12.66 5.62
C ALA A 276 -5.26 12.55 6.69
N ASN A 277 -6.30 11.75 6.44
CA ASN A 277 -7.29 11.31 7.44
C ASN A 277 -6.65 10.83 8.76
N CYS A 278 -5.44 10.25 8.73
CA CYS A 278 -4.76 9.81 9.95
C CYS A 278 -4.33 10.95 10.89
N TYR A 279 -4.33 12.21 10.43
CA TYR A 279 -3.73 13.36 11.10
C TYR A 279 -4.54 14.66 10.97
N LEU A 280 -5.31 14.81 9.89
CA LEU A 280 -5.95 16.05 9.46
C LEU A 280 -7.43 15.77 9.17
N THR A 281 -8.28 16.72 9.55
CA THR A 281 -9.71 16.74 9.23
C THR A 281 -9.97 17.08 7.76
N GLU A 282 -9.11 17.91 7.17
CA GLU A 282 -9.24 18.36 5.80
C GLU A 282 -7.90 18.51 5.08
N ILE A 283 -7.91 18.28 3.77
CA ILE A 283 -6.82 18.64 2.87
C ILE A 283 -7.30 19.63 1.83
N ASN A 284 -6.66 20.81 1.83
CA ASN A 284 -6.88 21.89 0.88
C ASN A 284 -5.62 22.09 0.03
N HIS A 285 -5.72 22.88 -1.04
CA HIS A 285 -4.63 23.17 -1.98
C HIS A 285 -3.35 23.69 -1.28
N HIS A 286 -3.51 24.50 -0.23
CA HIS A 286 -2.40 25.06 0.53
C HIS A 286 -1.70 24.03 1.45
N ASN A 287 -2.45 23.05 1.96
CA ASN A 287 -2.00 22.13 2.99
C ASN A 287 -1.41 20.84 2.41
N ALA A 288 -1.93 20.41 1.26
CA ALA A 288 -1.46 19.22 0.54
C ALA A 288 0.05 19.19 0.24
N PRO A 289 0.75 20.26 -0.21
CA PRO A 289 2.17 20.16 -0.53
C PRO A 289 3.02 20.00 0.73
N HIS A 290 2.64 20.63 1.85
CA HIS A 290 3.31 20.44 3.13
C HIS A 290 3.10 19.03 3.67
N PHE A 291 1.87 18.52 3.60
CA PHE A 291 1.56 17.15 3.97
C PHE A 291 2.41 16.15 3.18
N VAL A 292 2.48 16.26 1.85
CA VAL A 292 3.28 15.37 1.01
C VAL A 292 4.77 15.43 1.37
N ARG A 293 5.32 16.60 1.68
CA ARG A 293 6.73 16.72 2.09
C ARG A 293 7.03 15.97 3.38
N PHE A 294 6.23 16.16 4.42
CA PHE A 294 6.47 15.54 5.73
C PHE A 294 6.02 14.07 5.80
N GLN A 295 4.99 13.69 5.06
CA GLN A 295 4.44 12.34 5.08
C GLN A 295 5.13 11.41 4.06
N VAL A 296 5.69 11.95 2.98
CA VAL A 296 6.19 11.13 1.86
C VAL A 296 7.65 11.41 1.56
N VAL A 297 8.01 12.65 1.22
CA VAL A 297 9.36 12.98 0.71
C VAL A 297 10.42 12.76 1.78
N TRP A 298 10.29 13.41 2.93
CA TRP A 298 11.26 13.26 4.03
C TRP A 298 11.36 11.81 4.53
N PRO A 299 10.24 11.12 4.82
CA PRO A 299 10.25 9.71 5.20
C PRO A 299 10.93 8.81 4.18
N PHE A 300 10.70 9.03 2.87
CA PHE A 300 11.37 8.26 1.82
C PHE A 300 12.89 8.45 1.86
N VAL A 301 13.35 9.71 1.87
CA VAL A 301 14.79 10.04 1.91
C VAL A 301 15.45 9.41 3.15
N LEU A 302 14.84 9.58 4.33
CA LEU A 302 15.32 8.98 5.56
C LEU A 302 15.34 7.45 5.50
N SER A 303 14.34 6.83 4.87
CA SER A 303 14.27 5.38 4.70
C SER A 303 15.40 4.88 3.80
N VAL A 304 15.61 5.50 2.64
CA VAL A 304 16.72 5.15 1.73
C VAL A 304 18.06 5.29 2.45
N MET A 305 18.30 6.42 3.13
CA MET A 305 19.53 6.65 3.88
C MET A 305 19.75 5.58 4.96
N SER A 306 18.70 5.23 5.71
CA SER A 306 18.76 4.22 6.77
C SER A 306 19.02 2.82 6.22
N ILE A 307 18.41 2.46 5.09
CA ILE A 307 18.62 1.17 4.42
C ILE A 307 20.05 1.08 3.88
N VAL A 308 20.55 2.14 3.25
CA VAL A 308 21.92 2.20 2.72
C VAL A 308 22.93 2.09 3.87
N LEU A 309 22.74 2.86 4.94
CA LEU A 309 23.60 2.82 6.12
C LEU A 309 23.60 1.41 6.73
N PHE A 310 22.45 0.77 6.81
CA PHE A 310 22.34 -0.60 7.33
C PHE A 310 23.08 -1.63 6.51
N LYS A 311 23.02 -1.53 5.17
CA LYS A 311 23.70 -2.47 4.28
C LYS A 311 25.20 -2.17 4.12
N THR A 312 25.66 -1.01 4.57
CA THR A 312 27.09 -0.67 4.59
C THR A 312 27.82 -1.59 5.60
N PRO A 313 29.01 -2.14 5.26
CA PRO A 313 29.86 -1.84 4.10
C PRO A 313 29.64 -2.72 2.86
N LYS A 314 28.72 -3.69 2.89
CA LYS A 314 28.55 -4.71 1.83
C LYS A 314 27.47 -4.37 0.80
N ILE A 315 27.03 -3.11 0.72
CA ILE A 315 26.02 -2.69 -0.25
C ILE A 315 26.56 -2.82 -1.68
N GLN A 316 25.77 -3.45 -2.55
CA GLN A 316 26.14 -3.59 -3.95
C GLN A 316 25.69 -2.37 -4.76
N PRO A 317 26.46 -1.94 -5.78
CA PRO A 317 26.03 -0.84 -6.66
C PRO A 317 24.65 -1.06 -7.26
N TYR A 318 24.36 -2.31 -7.66
CA TYR A 318 23.04 -2.72 -8.18
C TYR A 318 21.90 -2.32 -7.23
N GLU A 319 22.00 -2.71 -5.95
CA GLU A 319 20.96 -2.42 -4.95
C GLU A 319 20.86 -0.92 -4.67
N ALA A 320 22.00 -0.23 -4.54
CA ALA A 320 22.03 1.20 -4.29
C ALA A 320 21.31 1.97 -5.42
N PHE A 321 21.63 1.66 -6.69
CA PHE A 321 20.95 2.27 -7.82
C PHE A 321 19.47 1.89 -7.91
N THR A 322 19.09 0.65 -7.57
CA THR A 322 17.68 0.26 -7.47
C THR A 322 16.93 1.11 -6.45
N LEU A 323 17.50 1.36 -5.26
CA LEU A 323 16.89 2.26 -4.26
C LEU A 323 16.78 3.70 -4.78
N LEU A 324 17.80 4.17 -5.50
CA LEU A 324 17.81 5.52 -6.10
C LEU A 324 16.72 5.69 -7.17
N THR A 325 16.29 4.63 -7.87
CA THR A 325 15.13 4.74 -8.78
C THR A 325 13.84 5.15 -8.06
N GLY A 326 13.77 4.99 -6.73
CA GLY A 326 12.66 5.52 -5.95
C GLY A 326 12.51 7.04 -6.03
N PHE A 327 13.57 7.80 -6.32
CA PHE A 327 13.44 9.24 -6.60
C PHE A 327 12.60 9.51 -7.86
N ILE A 328 12.66 8.64 -8.87
CA ILE A 328 11.82 8.75 -10.09
C ILE A 328 10.34 8.53 -9.73
N PHE A 329 10.05 7.65 -8.78
CA PHE A 329 8.69 7.45 -8.27
C PHE A 329 8.21 8.64 -7.42
N ILE A 330 9.06 9.18 -6.55
CA ILE A 330 8.69 10.26 -5.61
C ILE A 330 8.59 11.63 -6.28
N LEU A 331 9.38 11.90 -7.32
CA LEU A 331 9.37 13.17 -8.05
C LEU A 331 7.96 13.59 -8.51
N PRO A 332 7.18 12.76 -9.22
CA PRO A 332 5.81 13.10 -9.58
C PRO A 332 4.90 13.14 -8.36
N VAL A 333 5.12 12.36 -7.29
CA VAL A 333 4.31 12.48 -6.06
C VAL A 333 4.49 13.86 -5.44
N TRP A 334 5.70 14.42 -5.46
CA TRP A 334 6.00 15.74 -4.94
C TRP A 334 5.45 16.86 -5.85
N GLN A 335 5.62 16.74 -7.16
CA GLN A 335 5.34 17.81 -8.13
C GLN A 335 3.94 17.78 -8.76
N SER A 336 3.22 16.66 -8.72
CA SER A 336 1.92 16.55 -9.41
C SER A 336 0.92 17.61 -8.92
N PRO A 337 -0.06 17.99 -9.76
CA PRO A 337 -1.04 19.02 -9.42
C PRO A 337 -1.83 18.68 -8.15
N LEU A 338 -2.19 19.73 -7.44
CA LEU A 338 -2.93 19.69 -6.19
C LEU A 338 -4.41 19.38 -6.44
N PRO A 339 -5.13 18.78 -5.48
CA PRO A 339 -6.57 18.60 -5.63
C PRO A 339 -7.27 19.97 -5.71
N ASN A 340 -8.18 20.10 -6.67
CA ASN A 340 -8.96 21.33 -6.89
C ASN A 340 -10.11 21.50 -5.88
N ALA A 341 -10.49 20.42 -5.22
CA ALA A 341 -11.53 20.40 -4.19
C ALA A 341 -10.92 20.03 -2.85
N GLU A 342 -11.45 20.64 -1.80
CA GLU A 342 -11.12 20.30 -0.41
C GLU A 342 -11.59 18.86 -0.13
N ILE A 343 -10.68 18.05 0.40
CA ILE A 343 -10.98 16.67 0.79
C ILE A 343 -11.25 16.70 2.29
N HIS A 344 -12.53 16.64 2.65
CA HIS A 344 -12.95 16.48 4.05
C HIS A 344 -12.98 15.01 4.43
N PHE A 345 -12.53 14.71 5.64
CA PHE A 345 -12.54 13.38 6.21
C PHE A 345 -13.57 13.30 7.34
N GLU A 346 -14.41 12.25 7.32
CA GLU A 346 -15.45 12.01 8.33
C GLU A 346 -14.85 11.63 9.70
N GLU A 347 -13.69 10.98 9.68
CA GLU A 347 -12.91 10.59 10.85
C GLU A 347 -11.52 11.24 10.69
N SER A 348 -11.03 11.91 11.74
CA SER A 348 -9.66 12.46 11.79
C SER A 348 -8.90 11.99 13.03
N GLY A 349 -7.73 11.39 12.81
CA GLY A 349 -6.84 10.98 13.89
C GLY A 349 -6.08 12.15 14.51
N ALA A 350 -5.67 11.99 15.78
CA ALA A 350 -4.80 12.96 16.44
C ALA A 350 -3.33 12.82 15.98
N ILE A 351 -2.62 13.96 15.93
CA ILE A 351 -1.20 14.01 15.61
C ILE A 351 -0.40 13.65 16.86
N TYR A 352 0.03 12.40 16.97
CA TYR A 352 0.97 11.96 18.00
C TYR A 352 1.95 10.94 17.45
N LEU A 353 3.13 10.88 18.07
CA LEU A 353 4.13 9.88 17.75
C LEU A 353 3.64 8.50 18.16
N ARG A 354 3.58 7.58 17.19
CA ARG A 354 3.14 6.20 17.44
C ARG A 354 4.35 5.36 17.85
N GLN A 355 4.78 5.54 19.10
CA GLN A 355 6.00 4.93 19.66
C GLN A 355 6.07 3.41 19.43
N LYS A 356 4.95 2.69 19.55
CA LYS A 356 4.90 1.23 19.31
C LYS A 356 5.37 0.85 17.90
N MET A 357 4.99 1.61 16.88
CA MET A 357 5.41 1.33 15.50
C MET A 357 6.90 1.62 15.32
N LEU A 358 7.39 2.71 15.90
CA LEU A 358 8.81 3.06 15.85
C LEU A 358 9.66 1.99 16.54
N MET A 359 9.26 1.55 17.73
CA MET A 359 9.91 0.44 18.44
C MET A 359 9.90 -0.86 17.61
N ILE A 360 8.75 -1.23 17.03
CA ILE A 360 8.66 -2.41 16.15
C ILE A 360 9.61 -2.28 14.95
N SER A 361 9.70 -1.11 14.33
CA SER A 361 10.62 -0.90 13.20
C SER A 361 12.09 -1.09 13.60
N ILE A 362 12.49 -0.58 14.77
CA ILE A 362 13.85 -0.76 15.30
C ILE A 362 14.10 -2.22 15.67
N ILE A 363 13.15 -2.89 16.30
CA ILE A 363 13.27 -4.31 16.68
C ILE A 363 13.43 -5.17 15.43
N ILE A 364 12.60 -4.97 14.40
CA ILE A 364 12.72 -5.69 13.13
C ILE A 364 14.09 -5.43 12.51
N TRP A 365 14.54 -4.18 12.52
CA TRP A 365 15.82 -3.76 11.99
C TRP A 365 17.02 -4.44 12.69
N MET A 366 17.03 -4.43 14.03
CA MET A 366 18.07 -5.08 14.82
C MET A 366 18.02 -6.60 14.73
N ALA A 367 16.83 -7.19 14.84
CA ALA A 367 16.65 -8.64 14.72
C ALA A 367 17.11 -9.14 13.36
N TYR A 368 16.73 -8.44 12.28
CA TYR A 368 17.15 -8.81 10.93
C TYR A 368 18.68 -8.77 10.79
N ARG A 369 19.38 -7.79 11.38
CA ARG A 369 20.85 -7.77 11.40
C ARG A 369 21.44 -8.94 12.18
N LEU A 370 20.96 -9.15 13.40
CA LEU A 370 21.50 -10.17 14.31
C LEU A 370 21.35 -11.57 13.74
N PHE A 371 20.19 -11.89 13.14
CA PHE A 371 19.95 -13.23 12.59
C PHE A 371 20.71 -13.52 11.29
N THR A 372 21.14 -12.49 10.56
CA THR A 372 21.73 -12.65 9.22
C THR A 372 23.21 -12.28 9.16
N ASP A 373 23.78 -11.74 10.23
CA ASP A 373 25.21 -11.46 10.36
C ASP A 373 25.89 -12.55 11.20
N PRO A 374 26.68 -13.45 10.59
CA PRO A 374 27.32 -14.56 11.30
C PRO A 374 28.34 -14.05 12.34
N GLN A 375 28.99 -12.92 12.07
CA GLN A 375 30.03 -12.35 12.94
C GLN A 375 29.45 -11.92 14.29
N LEU A 376 28.17 -11.52 14.32
CA LEU A 376 27.48 -11.12 15.54
C LEU A 376 26.96 -12.31 16.34
N LEU A 377 26.76 -13.46 15.70
CA LEU A 377 26.29 -14.70 16.34
C LEU A 377 27.42 -15.60 16.87
N GLY A 378 28.69 -15.17 16.73
CA GLY A 378 29.85 -15.93 17.20
C GLY A 378 30.00 -17.30 16.54
N ARG A 379 29.54 -17.45 15.29
CA ARG A 379 29.61 -18.68 14.49
C ARG A 379 30.45 -18.49 13.24
#